data_AF-A0A1G7XD83-F1
#
_entry.id   AF-A0A1G7XD83-F1
#
_cell.length_a   1.000
_cell.length_b   1.000
_cell.length_c   1.000
_cell.angle_alpha   90.00
_cell.angle_beta   90.00
_cell.angle_gamma   90.00
#
_symmetry.space_group_name_H-M   'P 1'
#
loop_
_entity.id
_entity.type
_entity.pdbx_description
1 polymer ?
#
loop_
_entity_poly.entity_id
_entity_poly.type
_entity_poly.pdbx_seq_one_letter_code
_entity_poly.pdbx_strand_id
1 'polypeptide(L)'
;MRKVDAYGEVAYVDYSGVTVGITNAETGDETQAQIFVGVLGGSSYTFCEASATQKSRDWIASHVRMFQYFGGVPRVIVPDNLKSAVTKAHRFSPVINETYLAMCRYYGTNPFPARAYKPKDKPRAEAGVLLAQRWILFVLRRRKFFSIGELNREIAVLLTKLNGRAFQKIPGSRFSRWLEHERPALLPLPIQRYEIADWGKVRAGQDYHVRVEQHFYSVPFQLKGEELEYRLTEHMLDLLHKGKVIAIHVRNRVAGATSTMPEHQHPSHRAVGSWSAEQAAVWATGIGPNVSVMLQLQLSKTHGHLFGYRITEAMRSLLKTYGAERLEAVCKYALAHKVTGSDSLRSILSKKLDLLLPDESSIVPDEQITHKNIRGAGYYSELLSNPSEDE
;
A
#
# COMPACT_ATOMS: atom_id res chain seq x y z
N MET A 1 -16.40 -28.92 47.52
CA MET A 1 -15.10 -29.36 46.98
C MET A 1 -14.46 -28.18 46.26
N ARG A 2 -13.27 -27.73 46.67
CA ARG A 2 -12.58 -26.58 46.03
C ARG A 2 -12.05 -27.05 44.68
N LYS A 3 -12.58 -26.57 43.56
CA LYS A 3 -12.08 -26.94 42.22
C LYS A 3 -10.62 -26.49 42.10
N VAL A 4 -9.75 -27.43 41.76
CA VAL A 4 -8.36 -27.18 41.36
C VAL A 4 -8.35 -27.40 39.85
N ASP A 5 -8.01 -26.37 39.08
CA ASP A 5 -7.88 -26.50 37.63
C ASP A 5 -6.70 -27.42 37.32
N ALA A 6 -6.89 -28.37 36.40
CA ALA A 6 -5.80 -29.25 35.99
C ALA A 6 -4.74 -28.47 35.21
N TYR A 7 -3.51 -28.94 35.28
CA TYR A 7 -2.40 -28.33 34.54
C TYR A 7 -2.66 -28.40 33.04
N GLY A 8 -2.48 -27.26 32.36
CA GLY A 8 -2.63 -27.14 30.91
C GLY A 8 -4.09 -27.09 30.44
N GLU A 9 -5.05 -27.20 31.36
CA GLU A 9 -6.47 -27.25 31.01
C GLU A 9 -7.03 -25.87 30.73
N VAL A 10 -6.84 -24.91 31.65
CA VAL A 10 -7.54 -23.62 31.62
C VAL A 10 -6.56 -22.46 31.74
N ALA A 11 -6.72 -21.44 30.89
CA ALA A 11 -6.20 -20.10 31.13
C ALA A 11 -7.35 -19.09 31.25
N TYR A 12 -7.19 -18.14 32.17
CA TYR A 12 -8.12 -17.05 32.40
C TYR A 12 -7.52 -15.77 31.84
N VAL A 13 -8.31 -15.03 31.08
CA VAL A 13 -7.84 -13.83 30.38
C VAL A 13 -8.78 -12.67 30.63
N ASP A 14 -8.21 -11.50 30.84
CA ASP A 14 -8.98 -10.28 31.11
C ASP A 14 -8.18 -9.01 30.77
N TYR A 15 -8.90 -7.91 30.55
CA TYR A 15 -8.34 -6.58 30.56
C TYR A 15 -8.56 -5.94 31.93
N SER A 16 -7.49 -5.42 32.53
CA SER A 16 -7.59 -4.58 33.72
C SER A 16 -8.52 -3.40 33.48
N GLY A 17 -9.38 -3.12 34.45
CA GLY A 17 -10.17 -1.87 34.49
C GLY A 17 -9.32 -0.62 34.75
N VAL A 18 -8.05 -0.78 35.11
CA VAL A 18 -7.08 0.31 35.33
C VAL A 18 -6.12 0.38 34.15
N THR A 19 -5.98 1.58 33.57
CA THR A 19 -5.09 1.90 32.45
C THR A 19 -3.79 2.57 32.93
N VAL A 20 -2.80 2.65 32.05
CA VAL A 20 -1.52 3.35 32.29
C VAL A 20 -1.32 4.42 31.22
N GLY A 21 -1.01 5.65 31.65
CA GLY A 21 -0.73 6.77 30.75
C GLY A 21 0.55 6.61 29.96
N ILE A 22 0.48 6.91 28.66
CA ILE A 22 1.61 7.02 27.73
C ILE A 22 1.63 8.45 27.19
N THR A 23 2.70 9.19 27.48
CA THR A 23 2.87 10.59 27.08
C THR A 23 3.67 10.67 25.78
N ASN A 24 3.17 11.39 24.79
CA ASN A 24 3.93 11.73 23.60
C ASN A 24 5.04 12.75 23.98
N ALA A 25 6.30 12.43 23.72
CA ALA A 25 7.43 13.27 24.09
C ALA A 25 7.49 14.60 23.31
N GLU A 26 6.91 14.66 22.11
CA GLU A 26 6.94 15.82 21.23
C GLU A 26 5.72 16.73 21.46
N THR A 27 4.53 16.16 21.59
CA THR A 27 3.28 16.94 21.72
C THR A 27 2.81 17.12 23.16
N GLY A 28 3.27 16.27 24.09
CA GLY A 28 2.78 16.23 25.46
C GLY A 28 1.43 15.53 25.64
N ASP A 29 0.80 15.05 24.56
CA ASP A 29 -0.50 14.37 24.61
C ASP A 29 -0.41 13.04 25.37
N GLU A 30 -1.42 12.74 26.18
CA GLU A 30 -1.49 11.49 26.95
C GLU A 30 -2.53 10.54 26.37
N THR A 31 -2.10 9.30 26.09
CA THR A 31 -2.97 8.20 25.69
C THR A 31 -3.00 7.13 26.78
N GLN A 32 -4.11 6.39 26.89
CA GLN A 32 -4.30 5.40 27.95
C GLN A 32 -4.09 3.98 27.42
N ALA A 33 -2.98 3.35 27.81
CA ALA A 33 -2.69 1.97 27.48
C ALA A 33 -3.54 1.00 28.32
N GLN A 34 -4.03 -0.05 27.66
CA GLN A 34 -4.88 -1.09 28.21
C GLN A 34 -4.02 -2.27 28.66
N ILE A 35 -4.32 -2.85 29.81
CA ILE A 35 -3.46 -3.89 30.41
C ILE A 35 -4.14 -5.25 30.28
N PHE A 36 -3.62 -6.08 29.39
CA PHE A 36 -4.05 -7.47 29.20
C PHE A 36 -3.37 -8.36 30.25
N VAL A 37 -4.13 -9.26 30.86
CA VAL A 37 -3.62 -10.22 31.84
C VAL A 37 -4.14 -11.61 31.50
N GLY A 38 -3.24 -12.60 31.53
CA GLY A 38 -3.55 -14.01 31.34
C GLY A 38 -2.95 -14.87 32.45
N VAL A 39 -3.72 -15.80 33.02
CA VAL A 39 -3.27 -16.64 34.14
C VAL A 39 -3.62 -18.10 33.88
N LEU A 40 -2.61 -18.98 33.93
CA LEU A 40 -2.83 -20.43 33.88
C LEU A 40 -3.44 -20.94 35.20
N GLY A 41 -4.49 -21.75 35.11
CA GLY A 41 -5.25 -22.20 36.28
C GLY A 41 -4.45 -23.07 37.27
N GLY A 42 -3.63 -24.01 36.77
CA GLY A 42 -2.95 -25.00 37.61
C GLY A 42 -1.77 -24.43 38.43
N SER A 43 -0.91 -23.66 37.78
CA SER A 43 0.31 -23.05 38.35
C SER A 43 0.10 -21.61 38.83
N SER A 44 -0.97 -20.95 38.38
CA SER A 44 -1.15 -19.50 38.50
C SER A 44 -0.04 -18.69 37.83
N TYR A 45 0.68 -19.28 36.87
CA TYR A 45 1.69 -18.58 36.06
C TYR A 45 1.03 -17.50 35.22
N THR A 46 1.54 -16.29 35.36
CA THR A 46 0.85 -15.08 34.91
C THR A 46 1.61 -14.40 33.78
N PHE A 47 0.88 -14.00 32.75
CA PHE A 47 1.28 -13.12 31.69
C PHE A 47 0.56 -11.78 31.83
N CYS A 48 1.24 -10.69 31.47
CA CYS A 48 0.71 -9.33 31.51
C CYS A 48 1.39 -8.51 30.42
N GLU A 49 0.64 -7.66 29.74
CA GLU A 49 1.20 -6.70 28.82
C GLU A 49 0.29 -5.48 28.65
N ALA A 50 0.90 -4.38 28.25
CA ALA A 50 0.22 -3.21 27.74
C ALA A 50 -0.08 -3.35 26.24
N SER A 51 -1.27 -2.93 25.87
CA SER A 51 -1.78 -2.86 24.50
C SER A 51 -2.41 -1.48 24.26
N ALA A 52 -2.50 -1.07 23.00
CA ALA A 52 -3.03 0.25 22.65
C ALA A 52 -4.54 0.35 22.92
N THR A 53 -5.30 -0.70 22.58
CA THR A 53 -6.76 -0.73 22.74
C THR A 53 -7.23 -2.10 23.23
N GLN A 54 -8.53 -2.21 23.56
CA GLN A 54 -9.18 -3.49 23.85
C GLN A 54 -9.89 -4.09 22.61
N LYS A 55 -9.59 -3.59 21.40
CA LYS A 55 -10.23 -4.04 20.17
C LYS A 55 -9.80 -5.46 19.81
N SER A 56 -10.59 -6.14 18.98
CA SER A 56 -10.38 -7.54 18.56
C SER A 56 -8.96 -7.83 18.07
N ARG A 57 -8.32 -6.91 17.33
CA ARG A 57 -6.96 -7.05 16.82
C ARG A 57 -5.92 -7.10 17.94
N ASP A 58 -5.98 -6.16 18.88
CA ASP A 58 -5.09 -6.13 20.04
C ASP A 58 -5.34 -7.33 20.95
N TRP A 59 -6.61 -7.68 21.19
CA TRP A 59 -7.00 -8.84 21.98
C TRP A 59 -6.41 -10.15 21.45
N ILE A 60 -6.53 -10.40 20.15
CA ILE A 60 -5.98 -11.58 19.49
C ILE A 60 -4.45 -11.56 19.53
N ALA A 61 -3.84 -10.41 19.26
CA ALA A 61 -2.39 -10.27 19.30
C ALA A 61 -1.84 -10.55 20.72
N SER A 62 -2.56 -10.14 21.77
CA SER A 62 -2.23 -10.45 23.16
C SER A 62 -2.31 -11.94 23.46
N HIS A 63 -3.30 -12.66 22.93
CA HIS A 63 -3.37 -14.13 23.07
C HIS A 63 -2.18 -14.81 22.41
N VAL A 64 -1.82 -14.38 21.19
CA VAL A 64 -0.66 -14.93 20.48
C VAL A 64 0.61 -14.74 21.31
N ARG A 65 0.85 -13.53 21.84
CA ARG A 65 2.02 -13.25 22.69
C ARG A 65 1.98 -14.03 24.00
N MET A 66 0.79 -14.18 24.60
CA MET A 66 0.58 -14.96 25.82
C MET A 66 0.93 -16.44 25.63
N PHE A 67 0.46 -17.09 24.55
CA PHE A 67 0.80 -18.50 24.31
C PHE A 67 2.29 -18.71 24.08
N GLN A 68 2.94 -17.76 23.37
CA GLN A 68 4.38 -17.76 23.19
C GLN A 68 5.11 -17.63 24.54
N TYR A 69 4.63 -16.76 25.43
CA TYR A 69 5.17 -16.61 26.78
C TYR A 69 5.00 -17.87 27.64
N PHE A 70 3.84 -18.52 27.56
CA PHE A 70 3.60 -19.79 28.25
C PHE A 70 4.37 -20.98 27.65
N GLY A 71 4.91 -20.83 26.44
CA GLY A 71 5.57 -21.90 25.71
C GLY A 71 4.62 -23.01 25.25
N GLY A 72 3.32 -22.71 25.13
CA GLY A 72 2.27 -23.68 24.84
C GLY A 72 0.87 -23.06 24.93
N VAL A 73 -0.14 -23.81 24.52
CA VAL A 73 -1.55 -23.36 24.47
C VAL A 73 -2.39 -24.15 25.49
N PRO A 74 -3.21 -23.49 26.33
CA PRO A 74 -4.17 -24.18 27.19
C PRO A 74 -5.31 -24.78 26.39
N ARG A 75 -5.95 -25.85 26.88
CA ARG A 75 -7.10 -26.47 26.20
C ARG A 75 -8.33 -25.55 26.16
N VAL A 76 -8.51 -24.74 27.19
CA VAL A 76 -9.65 -23.84 27.36
C VAL A 76 -9.16 -22.45 27.73
N ILE A 77 -9.74 -21.44 27.08
CA ILE A 77 -9.54 -20.04 27.42
C ILE A 77 -10.84 -19.49 27.97
N VAL A 78 -10.76 -18.85 29.13
CA VAL A 78 -11.90 -18.29 29.84
C VAL A 78 -11.75 -16.77 29.86
N PRO A 79 -12.38 -16.06 28.91
CA PRO A 79 -12.48 -14.61 28.97
C PRO A 79 -13.52 -14.17 29.99
N ASP A 80 -13.19 -13.15 30.80
CA ASP A 80 -14.11 -12.59 31.80
C ASP A 80 -15.11 -11.60 31.18
N ASN A 81 -14.67 -10.82 30.19
CA ASN A 81 -15.53 -9.85 29.50
C ASN A 81 -15.82 -10.30 28.05
N LEU A 82 -17.02 -10.83 27.84
CA LEU A 82 -17.50 -11.27 26.53
C LEU A 82 -17.55 -10.13 25.49
N LYS A 83 -17.59 -8.84 25.85
CA LYS A 83 -17.83 -7.76 24.86
C LYS A 83 -16.76 -7.65 23.77
N SER A 84 -15.47 -7.85 24.08
CA SER A 84 -14.40 -7.85 23.07
C SER A 84 -14.36 -9.15 22.25
N ALA A 85 -15.03 -10.20 22.74
CA ALA A 85 -15.15 -11.51 22.12
C ALA A 85 -16.53 -11.76 21.49
N VAL A 86 -17.49 -10.81 21.54
CA VAL A 86 -18.89 -11.02 21.17
C VAL A 86 -19.44 -9.86 20.35
N THR A 87 -19.99 -10.18 19.17
CA THR A 87 -20.65 -9.23 18.28
C THR A 87 -22.10 -8.92 18.70
N LYS A 88 -22.80 -9.84 19.39
CA LYS A 88 -24.12 -9.64 20.02
C LYS A 88 -24.31 -10.57 21.23
N ALA A 89 -24.64 -10.01 22.40
CA ALA A 89 -24.89 -10.77 23.62
C ALA A 89 -26.27 -11.44 23.56
N HIS A 90 -26.33 -12.75 23.31
CA HIS A 90 -27.54 -13.57 23.47
C HIS A 90 -27.35 -14.60 24.58
N ARG A 91 -28.37 -14.75 25.44
CA ARG A 91 -28.33 -15.39 26.76
C ARG A 91 -28.09 -16.92 26.75
N PHE A 92 -28.19 -17.56 25.58
CA PHE A 92 -28.07 -19.02 25.44
C PHE A 92 -27.03 -19.48 24.41
N SER A 93 -26.61 -18.60 23.49
CA SER A 93 -25.54 -18.83 22.52
C SER A 93 -24.84 -17.50 22.25
N PRO A 94 -23.75 -17.17 22.96
CA PRO A 94 -22.99 -15.98 22.62
C PRO A 94 -22.39 -16.18 21.22
N VAL A 95 -22.67 -15.26 20.30
CA VAL A 95 -22.00 -15.23 18.99
C VAL A 95 -20.58 -14.74 19.24
N ILE A 96 -19.67 -15.68 19.41
CA ILE A 96 -18.24 -15.40 19.54
C ILE A 96 -17.78 -14.76 18.22
N ASN A 97 -16.96 -13.73 18.30
CA ASN A 97 -16.34 -13.08 17.16
C ASN A 97 -15.63 -14.14 16.29
N GLU A 98 -16.01 -14.26 15.02
CA GLU A 98 -15.46 -15.25 14.09
C GLU A 98 -13.93 -15.15 13.98
N THR A 99 -13.38 -13.94 14.07
CA THR A 99 -11.93 -13.71 14.07
C THR A 99 -11.26 -14.31 15.31
N TYR A 100 -11.93 -14.30 16.46
CA TYR A 100 -11.42 -14.93 17.69
C TYR A 100 -11.55 -16.45 17.65
N LEU A 101 -12.66 -16.97 17.11
CA LEU A 101 -12.82 -18.40 16.85
C LEU A 101 -11.79 -18.94 15.87
N ALA A 102 -11.44 -18.18 14.83
CA ALA A 102 -10.40 -18.56 13.87
C ALA A 102 -9.04 -18.74 14.56
N MET A 103 -8.65 -17.82 15.45
CA MET A 103 -7.45 -17.97 16.28
C MET A 103 -7.55 -19.20 17.19
N CYS A 104 -8.69 -19.41 17.85
CA CYS A 104 -8.89 -20.55 18.74
C CYS A 104 -8.75 -21.89 18.00
N ARG A 105 -9.36 -22.01 16.81
CA ARG A 105 -9.21 -23.18 15.93
C ARG A 105 -7.77 -23.39 15.48
N TYR A 106 -7.06 -22.32 15.12
CA TYR A 106 -5.65 -22.39 14.70
C TYR A 106 -4.74 -22.97 15.80
N TYR A 107 -4.97 -22.58 17.05
CA TYR A 107 -4.20 -23.07 18.19
C TYR A 107 -4.78 -24.32 18.86
N GLY A 108 -5.90 -24.86 18.37
CA GLY A 108 -6.56 -26.04 18.94
C GLY A 108 -7.13 -25.84 20.35
N THR A 109 -7.48 -24.59 20.70
CA THR A 109 -8.01 -24.22 22.03
C THR A 109 -9.48 -23.82 21.93
N ASN A 110 -10.23 -23.96 23.02
CA ASN A 110 -11.66 -23.68 23.06
C ASN A 110 -11.96 -22.44 23.92
N PRO A 111 -12.60 -21.40 23.38
CA PRO A 111 -13.07 -20.29 24.19
C PRO A 111 -14.32 -20.73 24.97
N PHE A 112 -14.22 -20.76 26.29
CA PHE A 112 -15.35 -21.05 27.18
C PHE A 112 -15.64 -19.82 28.05
N PRO A 113 -16.60 -18.96 27.65
CA PRO A 113 -16.90 -17.77 28.42
C PRO A 113 -17.39 -18.16 29.82
N ALA A 114 -16.92 -17.43 30.85
CA ALA A 114 -17.43 -17.61 32.19
C ALA A 114 -18.94 -17.32 32.23
N ARG A 115 -19.74 -18.18 32.87
CA ARG A 115 -21.17 -17.92 33.08
C ARG A 115 -21.32 -16.65 33.93
N ALA A 116 -21.93 -15.60 33.38
CA ALA A 116 -22.45 -14.50 34.19
C ALA A 116 -23.45 -15.09 35.21
N TYR A 117 -23.31 -14.72 36.49
CA TYR A 117 -24.17 -15.07 37.64
C TYR A 117 -23.81 -16.25 38.59
N LYS A 118 -22.60 -16.85 38.56
CA LYS A 118 -22.12 -17.64 39.72
C LYS A 118 -20.67 -17.31 40.15
N PRO A 119 -20.48 -16.30 41.02
CA PRO A 119 -19.17 -15.87 41.53
C PRO A 119 -18.41 -16.89 42.40
N LYS A 120 -19.00 -18.05 42.71
CA LYS A 120 -18.46 -18.99 43.72
C LYS A 120 -17.51 -20.04 43.15
N ASP A 121 -17.35 -20.13 41.83
CA ASP A 121 -16.67 -21.26 41.18
C ASP A 121 -15.22 -21.00 40.73
N LYS A 122 -14.70 -19.76 40.81
CA LYS A 122 -13.38 -19.38 40.24
C LYS A 122 -12.43 -18.52 41.12
N PRO A 123 -12.40 -18.68 42.46
CA PRO A 123 -11.70 -17.75 43.34
C PRO A 123 -10.16 -17.72 43.18
N ARG A 124 -9.52 -18.79 42.68
CA ARG A 124 -8.06 -18.86 42.58
C ARG A 124 -7.52 -18.12 41.35
N ALA A 125 -8.24 -18.22 40.24
CA ALA A 125 -7.91 -17.54 39.00
C ALA A 125 -8.20 -16.04 39.08
N GLU A 126 -9.38 -15.66 39.57
CA GLU A 126 -9.73 -14.25 39.83
C GLU A 126 -8.74 -13.62 40.81
N ALA A 127 -8.35 -14.31 41.88
CA ALA A 127 -7.32 -13.82 42.80
C ALA A 127 -5.94 -13.68 42.13
N GLY A 128 -5.59 -14.56 41.18
CA GLY A 128 -4.35 -14.48 40.42
C GLY A 128 -4.31 -13.25 39.50
N VAL A 129 -5.38 -13.04 38.74
CA VAL A 129 -5.55 -11.88 37.86
C VAL A 129 -5.54 -10.59 38.68
N LEU A 130 -6.34 -10.51 39.76
CA LEU A 130 -6.38 -9.35 40.65
C LEU A 130 -5.05 -9.07 41.34
N LEU A 131 -4.31 -10.12 41.74
CA LEU A 131 -2.98 -9.96 42.33
C LEU A 131 -2.00 -9.36 41.33
N ALA A 132 -1.99 -9.88 40.09
CA ALA A 132 -1.12 -9.39 39.04
C ALA A 132 -1.46 -7.95 38.65
N GLN A 133 -2.74 -7.65 38.43
CA GLN A 133 -3.22 -6.30 38.16
C GLN A 133 -2.82 -5.34 39.29
N ARG A 134 -3.15 -5.65 40.55
CA ARG A 134 -2.85 -4.76 41.67
C ARG A 134 -1.35 -4.56 41.87
N TRP A 135 -0.56 -5.62 41.86
CA TRP A 135 0.86 -5.50 42.18
C TRP A 135 1.65 -4.82 41.06
N ILE A 136 1.44 -5.24 39.79
CA ILE A 136 2.15 -4.66 38.64
C ILE A 136 1.75 -3.18 38.48
N LEU A 137 0.45 -2.88 38.48
CA LEU A 137 -0.03 -1.51 38.26
C LEU A 137 0.30 -0.59 39.43
N PHE A 138 0.34 -1.09 40.67
CA PHE A 138 0.76 -0.30 41.82
C PHE A 138 2.21 0.17 41.70
N VAL A 139 3.10 -0.64 41.13
CA VAL A 139 4.49 -0.24 40.90
C VAL A 139 4.58 0.77 39.75
N LEU A 140 3.79 0.58 38.69
CA LEU A 140 3.84 1.41 37.48
C LEU A 140 3.18 2.79 37.66
N ARG A 141 2.20 2.95 38.57
CA ARG A 141 1.43 4.20 38.74
C ARG A 141 2.25 5.46 39.08
N ARG A 142 3.50 5.31 39.52
CA ARG A 142 4.40 6.42 39.87
C ARG A 142 5.43 6.72 38.79
N ARG A 143 5.32 6.08 37.62
CA ARG A 143 6.25 6.23 36.50
C ARG A 143 5.52 6.81 35.31
N LYS A 144 6.23 7.65 34.55
CA LYS A 144 5.77 8.13 33.24
C LYS A 144 6.43 7.29 32.16
N PHE A 145 5.68 7.01 31.11
CA PHE A 145 6.11 6.21 29.98
C PHE A 145 5.87 6.99 28.69
N PHE A 146 6.75 6.82 27.71
CA PHE A 146 6.68 7.53 26.44
C PHE A 146 6.33 6.62 25.27
N SER A 147 6.28 5.30 25.51
CA SER A 147 5.79 4.34 24.53
C SER A 147 5.22 3.08 25.19
N ILE A 148 4.32 2.39 24.49
CA ILE A 148 3.83 1.06 24.90
C ILE A 148 4.99 0.05 25.00
N GLY A 149 5.98 0.17 24.11
CA GLY A 149 7.17 -0.70 24.14
C GLY A 149 7.99 -0.54 25.42
N GLU A 150 8.16 0.69 25.88
CA GLU A 150 8.82 0.98 27.17
C GLU A 150 8.04 0.40 28.36
N LEU A 151 6.74 0.65 28.40
CA LEU A 151 5.86 0.10 29.43
C LEU A 151 5.93 -1.43 29.47
N ASN A 152 5.92 -2.09 28.30
CA ASN A 152 6.04 -3.54 28.20
C ASN A 152 7.38 -4.09 28.69
N ARG A 153 8.49 -3.36 28.49
CA ARG A 153 9.79 -3.74 29.07
C ARG A 153 9.75 -3.74 30.59
N GLU A 154 9.17 -2.71 31.21
CA GLU A 154 9.03 -2.66 32.67
C GLU A 154 8.07 -3.73 33.19
N ILE A 155 6.95 -3.96 32.50
CA ILE A 155 6.02 -5.05 32.84
C ILE A 155 6.74 -6.41 32.82
N ALA A 156 7.60 -6.68 31.84
CA ALA A 156 8.35 -7.94 31.74
C ALA A 156 9.28 -8.18 32.95
N VAL A 157 9.95 -7.12 33.44
CA VAL A 157 10.77 -7.18 34.67
C VAL A 157 9.91 -7.50 35.88
N LEU A 158 8.74 -6.86 36.01
CA LEU A 158 7.80 -7.08 37.10
C LEU A 158 7.19 -8.49 37.06
N LEU A 159 6.83 -8.98 35.87
CA LEU A 159 6.33 -10.34 35.67
C LEU A 159 7.32 -11.40 36.14
N THR A 160 8.60 -11.23 35.82
CA THR A 160 9.66 -12.15 36.26
C THR A 160 9.70 -12.24 37.79
N LYS A 161 9.61 -11.10 38.47
CA LYS A 161 9.56 -11.04 39.95
C LYS A 161 8.28 -11.67 40.51
N LEU A 162 7.13 -11.40 39.91
CA LEU A 162 5.83 -11.93 40.33
C LEU A 162 5.79 -13.47 40.22
N ASN A 163 6.24 -14.00 39.09
CA ASN A 163 6.21 -15.44 38.82
C ASN A 163 7.29 -16.19 39.62
N GLY A 164 8.43 -15.56 39.91
CA GLY A 164 9.49 -16.13 40.75
C GLY A 164 9.21 -16.11 42.24
N ARG A 165 8.26 -15.28 42.73
CA ARG A 165 7.94 -15.18 44.15
C ARG A 165 7.39 -16.49 44.72
N ALA A 166 8.01 -16.98 45.80
CA ALA A 166 7.56 -18.16 46.52
C ALA A 166 6.12 -18.01 47.03
N PHE A 167 5.36 -19.11 47.00
CA PHE A 167 4.04 -19.13 47.62
C PHE A 167 4.13 -19.14 49.15
N GLN A 168 3.09 -18.63 49.82
CA GLN A 168 3.04 -18.61 51.30
C GLN A 168 2.64 -19.96 51.91
N LYS A 169 1.80 -20.74 51.22
CA LYS A 169 1.14 -21.94 51.78
C LYS A 169 1.51 -23.25 51.09
N ILE A 170 2.24 -23.19 49.97
CA ILE A 170 2.66 -24.35 49.18
C ILE A 170 4.12 -24.16 48.76
N PRO A 171 4.89 -25.23 48.54
CA PRO A 171 6.27 -25.11 48.09
C PRO A 171 6.38 -24.55 46.67
N GLY A 172 7.52 -23.95 46.38
CA GLY A 172 7.86 -23.41 45.07
C GLY A 172 7.23 -22.05 44.76
N SER A 173 7.20 -21.72 43.48
CA SER A 173 6.67 -20.48 42.92
C SER A 173 5.76 -20.77 41.73
N ARG A 174 5.12 -19.74 41.18
CA ARG A 174 4.32 -19.88 39.95
C ARG A 174 5.19 -20.42 38.81
N PHE A 175 6.42 -19.89 38.70
CA PHE A 175 7.39 -20.31 37.71
C PHE A 175 7.82 -21.77 37.88
N SER A 176 8.15 -22.21 39.11
CA SER A 176 8.59 -23.60 39.32
C SER A 176 7.48 -24.60 38.99
N ARG A 177 6.23 -24.32 39.41
CA ARG A 177 5.07 -25.17 39.08
C ARG A 177 4.75 -25.18 37.59
N TRP A 178 4.88 -24.04 36.91
CA TRP A 178 4.71 -24.00 35.45
C TRP A 178 5.75 -24.85 34.76
N LEU A 179 7.03 -24.67 35.11
CA LEU A 179 8.12 -25.39 34.47
C LEU A 179 8.00 -26.90 34.65
N GLU A 180 7.70 -27.34 35.88
CA GLU A 180 7.67 -28.76 36.24
C GLU A 180 6.39 -29.49 35.78
N HIS A 181 5.23 -28.83 35.89
CA HIS A 181 3.95 -29.52 35.71
C HIS A 181 3.09 -28.98 34.58
N GLU A 182 3.05 -27.65 34.39
CA GLU A 182 2.07 -27.06 33.46
C GLU A 182 2.56 -26.95 32.03
N ARG A 183 3.79 -26.49 31.82
CA ARG A 183 4.42 -26.43 30.50
C ARG A 183 4.34 -27.77 29.74
N PRO A 184 4.67 -28.94 30.32
CA PRO A 184 4.54 -30.22 29.60
C PRO A 184 3.08 -30.64 29.35
N ALA A 185 2.10 -30.07 30.05
CA ALA A 185 0.68 -30.37 29.89
C ALA A 185 -0.03 -29.45 28.86
N LEU A 186 0.62 -28.37 28.43
CA LEU A 186 0.09 -27.47 27.40
C LEU A 186 0.13 -28.13 26.02
N LEU A 187 -0.81 -27.73 25.15
CA LEU A 187 -0.75 -28.07 23.74
C LEU A 187 0.47 -27.40 23.09
N PRO A 188 1.12 -28.04 22.10
CA PRO A 188 2.28 -27.46 21.43
C PRO A 188 1.89 -26.22 20.62
N LEU A 189 2.84 -25.28 20.51
CA LEU A 189 2.69 -24.14 19.61
C LEU A 189 2.88 -24.58 18.15
N PRO A 190 2.05 -24.10 17.21
CA PRO A 190 2.34 -24.22 15.78
C PRO A 190 3.68 -23.55 15.42
N ILE A 191 4.31 -24.03 14.35
CA ILE A 191 5.61 -23.49 13.86
C ILE A 191 5.47 -22.01 13.48
N GLN A 192 4.36 -21.66 12.83
CA GLN A 192 4.05 -20.29 12.45
C GLN A 192 3.16 -19.64 13.50
N ARG A 193 3.32 -18.34 13.70
CA ARG A 193 2.42 -17.58 14.58
C ARG A 193 1.13 -17.27 13.82
N TYR A 194 0.02 -17.31 14.53
CA TYR A 194 -1.24 -16.81 13.97
C TYR A 194 -1.12 -15.34 13.61
N GLU A 195 -1.38 -15.02 12.35
CA GLU A 195 -1.42 -13.65 11.84
C GLU A 195 -2.88 -13.24 11.66
N ILE A 196 -3.30 -12.23 12.42
CA ILE A 196 -4.63 -11.67 12.25
C ILE A 196 -4.71 -10.95 10.90
N ALA A 197 -5.79 -11.24 10.18
CA ALA A 197 -6.11 -10.55 8.94
C ALA A 197 -7.51 -9.96 9.01
N ASP A 198 -7.63 -8.70 8.60
CA ASP A 198 -8.93 -8.09 8.34
C ASP A 198 -9.35 -8.43 6.92
N TRP A 199 -10.61 -8.78 6.75
CA TRP A 199 -11.18 -9.11 5.45
C TRP A 199 -12.21 -8.07 5.07
N GLY A 200 -12.25 -7.74 3.80
CA GLY A 200 -13.28 -6.87 3.27
C GLY A 200 -13.37 -6.94 1.76
N LYS A 201 -14.22 -6.09 1.21
CA LYS A 201 -14.42 -5.96 -0.23
C LYS A 201 -14.07 -4.55 -0.67
N VAL A 202 -13.47 -4.44 -1.84
CA VAL A 202 -13.09 -3.18 -2.48
C VAL A 202 -13.34 -3.28 -3.98
N ARG A 203 -13.64 -2.15 -4.61
CA ARG A 203 -13.84 -2.09 -6.06
C ARG A 203 -12.67 -1.39 -6.71
N ALA A 204 -12.14 -1.97 -7.79
CA ALA A 204 -11.08 -1.35 -8.57
C ALA A 204 -11.61 -0.11 -9.30
N GLY A 205 -10.91 1.01 -9.14
CA GLY A 205 -11.19 2.26 -9.83
C GLY A 205 -10.92 2.18 -11.34
N GLN A 206 -11.25 3.27 -12.04
CA GLN A 206 -11.01 3.41 -13.49
C GLN A 206 -9.52 3.46 -13.83
N ASP A 207 -8.70 3.80 -12.84
CA ASP A 207 -7.26 3.86 -12.83
C ASP A 207 -6.62 2.57 -12.31
N TYR A 208 -7.38 1.46 -12.23
CA TYR A 208 -6.91 0.14 -11.76
C TYR A 208 -6.26 0.17 -10.36
N HIS A 209 -6.74 1.04 -9.47
CA HIS A 209 -6.36 1.04 -8.06
C HIS A 209 -7.55 0.75 -7.14
N VAL A 210 -7.29 0.10 -6.01
CA VAL A 210 -8.24 -0.08 -4.91
C VAL A 210 -7.81 0.76 -3.71
N ARG A 211 -8.78 1.35 -3.00
CA ARG A 211 -8.50 2.10 -1.78
C ARG A 211 -8.70 1.23 -0.55
N VAL A 212 -7.62 0.97 0.19
CA VAL A 212 -7.64 0.24 1.48
C VAL A 212 -6.98 1.13 2.53
N GLU A 213 -7.66 1.39 3.65
CA GLU A 213 -7.17 2.26 4.74
C GLU A 213 -6.62 3.63 4.27
N GLN A 214 -7.27 4.26 3.28
CA GLN A 214 -6.86 5.55 2.68
C GLN A 214 -5.56 5.51 1.85
N HIS A 215 -5.00 4.33 1.58
CA HIS A 215 -3.90 4.13 0.63
C HIS A 215 -4.42 3.45 -0.64
N PHE A 216 -3.81 3.76 -1.79
CA PHE A 216 -4.20 3.20 -3.08
C PHE A 216 -3.23 2.10 -3.53
N TYR A 217 -3.75 0.92 -3.85
CA TYR A 217 -2.97 -0.22 -4.31
C TYR A 217 -3.41 -0.62 -5.71
N SER A 218 -2.45 -0.80 -6.61
CA SER A 218 -2.74 -1.23 -7.97
C SER A 218 -3.25 -2.67 -8.05
N VAL A 219 -4.09 -2.94 -9.04
CA VAL A 219 -4.52 -4.28 -9.44
C VAL A 219 -4.27 -4.47 -10.94
N PRO A 220 -4.14 -5.70 -11.45
CA PRO A 220 -4.04 -5.95 -12.88
C PRO A 220 -5.13 -5.19 -13.65
N PHE A 221 -4.72 -4.42 -14.68
CA PHE A 221 -5.63 -3.51 -15.39
C PHE A 221 -6.89 -4.18 -15.95
N GLN A 222 -6.83 -5.49 -16.21
CA GLN A 222 -7.96 -6.29 -16.68
C GLN A 222 -9.11 -6.36 -15.66
N LEU A 223 -8.83 -6.10 -14.38
CA LEU A 223 -9.80 -6.12 -13.28
C LEU A 223 -10.33 -4.72 -12.95
N LYS A 224 -10.08 -3.75 -13.83
CA LYS A 224 -10.64 -2.40 -13.74
C LYS A 224 -12.17 -2.46 -13.61
N GLY A 225 -12.72 -1.85 -12.57
CA GLY A 225 -14.15 -1.81 -12.31
C GLY A 225 -14.72 -3.08 -11.63
N GLU A 226 -13.92 -4.11 -11.40
CA GLU A 226 -14.34 -5.34 -10.73
C GLU A 226 -14.34 -5.19 -9.19
N GLU A 227 -15.17 -5.99 -8.52
CA GLU A 227 -15.14 -6.15 -7.07
C GLU A 227 -14.11 -7.21 -6.68
N LEU A 228 -13.31 -6.89 -5.67
CA LEU A 228 -12.24 -7.71 -5.13
C LEU A 228 -12.45 -7.88 -3.64
N GLU A 229 -12.02 -9.02 -3.14
CA GLU A 229 -11.86 -9.24 -1.70
C GLU A 229 -10.42 -8.89 -1.32
N TYR A 230 -10.22 -8.44 -0.09
CA TYR A 230 -8.89 -8.23 0.43
C TYR A 230 -8.70 -8.94 1.76
N ARG A 231 -7.46 -9.37 1.99
CA ARG A 231 -6.96 -9.86 3.27
C ARG A 231 -5.82 -8.96 3.70
N LEU A 232 -6.06 -8.17 4.75
CA LEU A 232 -5.12 -7.18 5.24
C LEU A 232 -4.50 -7.64 6.56
N THR A 233 -3.21 -7.93 6.53
CA THR A 233 -2.43 -8.28 7.72
C THR A 233 -1.70 -7.06 8.27
N GLU A 234 -0.82 -7.26 9.25
CA GLU A 234 -0.01 -6.16 9.79
C GLU A 234 0.98 -5.61 8.76
N HIS A 235 1.47 -6.46 7.85
CA HIS A 235 2.55 -6.12 6.92
C HIS A 235 2.16 -6.25 5.45
N MET A 236 1.10 -7.00 5.14
CA MET A 236 0.73 -7.30 3.75
C MET A 236 -0.75 -7.05 3.48
N LEU A 237 -1.04 -6.80 2.22
CA LEU A 237 -2.37 -6.74 1.65
C LEU A 237 -2.44 -7.74 0.51
N ASP A 238 -3.18 -8.83 0.71
CA ASP A 238 -3.52 -9.77 -0.35
C ASP A 238 -4.82 -9.30 -1.00
N LEU A 239 -4.82 -9.14 -2.31
CA LEU A 239 -6.02 -8.87 -3.10
C LEU A 239 -6.46 -10.16 -3.77
N LEU A 240 -7.74 -10.47 -3.65
CA LEU A 240 -8.35 -11.69 -4.15
C LEU A 240 -9.47 -11.37 -5.13
N HIS A 241 -9.52 -12.11 -6.23
CA HIS A 241 -10.64 -12.10 -7.16
C HIS A 241 -11.21 -13.52 -7.22
N LYS A 242 -12.50 -13.66 -6.87
CA LYS A 242 -13.21 -14.97 -6.87
C LYS A 242 -12.45 -16.05 -6.08
N GLY A 243 -11.94 -15.68 -4.89
CA GLY A 243 -11.21 -16.58 -3.99
C GLY A 243 -9.76 -16.89 -4.36
N LYS A 244 -9.22 -16.31 -5.45
CA LYS A 244 -7.81 -16.48 -5.84
C LYS A 244 -7.03 -15.20 -5.58
N VAL A 245 -5.86 -15.31 -4.95
CA VAL A 245 -4.94 -14.17 -4.77
C VAL A 245 -4.41 -13.73 -6.14
N ILE A 246 -4.66 -12.46 -6.48
CA ILE A 246 -4.27 -11.85 -7.75
C ILE A 246 -3.06 -10.91 -7.60
N ALA A 247 -2.86 -10.35 -6.41
CA ALA A 247 -1.81 -9.39 -6.12
C ALA A 247 -1.54 -9.40 -4.61
N ILE A 248 -0.27 -9.19 -4.23
CA ILE A 248 0.17 -9.08 -2.84
C ILE A 248 0.99 -7.81 -2.73
N HIS A 249 0.57 -6.88 -1.87
CA HIS A 249 1.27 -5.62 -1.62
C HIS A 249 1.85 -5.59 -0.21
N VAL A 250 2.99 -4.92 -0.06
CA VAL A 250 3.46 -4.51 1.27
C VAL A 250 2.53 -3.39 1.75
N ARG A 251 2.02 -3.51 2.98
CA ARG A 251 1.10 -2.54 3.57
C ARG A 251 1.82 -1.22 3.82
N ASN A 252 1.29 -0.15 3.23
CA ASN A 252 1.72 1.22 3.44
C ASN A 252 0.61 2.03 4.11
N ARG A 253 0.97 2.77 5.17
CA ARG A 253 0.05 3.54 6.02
C ARG A 253 0.01 5.03 5.70
N VAL A 254 0.78 5.49 4.71
CA VAL A 254 0.76 6.88 4.27
C VAL A 254 -0.55 7.15 3.53
N ALA A 255 -1.44 7.93 4.16
CA ALA A 255 -2.73 8.30 3.60
C ALA A 255 -2.57 9.10 2.30
N GLY A 256 -3.37 8.78 1.29
CA GLY A 256 -3.36 9.43 -0.02
C GLY A 256 -2.22 8.99 -0.96
N ALA A 257 -1.22 8.26 -0.47
CA ALA A 257 -0.17 7.71 -1.30
C ALA A 257 -0.65 6.50 -2.12
N THR A 258 0.14 6.14 -3.14
CA THR A 258 -0.16 5.05 -4.08
C THR A 258 1.00 4.07 -4.19
N SER A 259 0.69 2.78 -4.14
CA SER A 259 1.62 1.67 -4.40
C SER A 259 1.24 0.99 -5.72
N THR A 260 1.97 1.34 -6.78
CA THR A 260 1.74 0.82 -8.13
C THR A 260 2.81 -0.19 -8.51
N MET A 261 2.38 -1.41 -8.86
CA MET A 261 3.23 -2.43 -9.45
C MET A 261 3.27 -2.25 -10.97
N PRO A 262 4.45 -2.21 -11.62
CA PRO A 262 4.55 -2.05 -13.07
C PRO A 262 3.76 -3.08 -13.87
N GLU A 263 3.75 -4.34 -13.42
CA GLU A 263 3.03 -5.48 -14.00
C GLU A 263 1.51 -5.26 -14.07
N HIS A 264 0.95 -4.46 -13.16
CA HIS A 264 -0.48 -4.17 -13.11
C HIS A 264 -0.94 -3.14 -14.15
N GLN A 265 -0.03 -2.29 -14.62
CA GLN A 265 -0.38 -1.21 -15.55
C GLN A 265 -0.75 -1.76 -16.94
N HIS A 266 -1.72 -1.10 -17.58
CA HIS A 266 -2.00 -1.33 -19.00
C HIS A 266 -0.73 -1.03 -19.82
N PRO A 267 -0.41 -1.81 -20.86
CA PRO A 267 0.80 -1.63 -21.66
C PRO A 267 1.01 -0.20 -22.18
N SER A 268 -0.06 0.49 -22.59
CA SER A 268 0.01 1.89 -23.04
C SER A 268 0.39 2.86 -21.92
N HIS A 269 -0.12 2.67 -20.69
CA HIS A 269 0.21 3.53 -19.56
C HIS A 269 1.64 3.28 -19.07
N ARG A 270 2.09 2.03 -19.12
CA ARG A 270 3.50 1.68 -18.84
C ARG A 270 4.44 2.34 -19.85
N ALA A 271 4.09 2.29 -21.14
CA ALA A 271 4.88 2.88 -22.21
C ALA A 271 5.00 4.41 -22.07
N VAL A 272 3.89 5.08 -21.71
CA VAL A 272 3.92 6.50 -21.35
C VAL A 272 4.88 6.71 -20.19
N GLY A 273 4.70 6.04 -19.05
CA GLY A 273 5.54 6.21 -17.85
C GLY A 273 7.04 5.98 -18.08
N SER A 274 7.41 5.05 -18.97
CA SER A 274 8.81 4.77 -19.32
C SER A 274 9.45 5.77 -20.29
N TRP A 275 8.65 6.67 -20.88
CA TRP A 275 9.15 7.64 -21.85
C TRP A 275 10.01 8.71 -21.18
N SER A 276 11.07 9.15 -21.87
CA SER A 276 11.87 10.31 -21.48
C SER A 276 12.22 11.14 -22.71
N ALA A 277 12.32 12.47 -22.53
CA ALA A 277 12.69 13.39 -23.59
C ALA A 277 14.11 13.10 -24.13
N GLU A 278 15.02 12.68 -23.26
CA GLU A 278 16.39 12.29 -23.61
C GLU A 278 16.43 11.08 -24.53
N GLN A 279 15.72 9.99 -24.19
CA GLN A 279 15.63 8.81 -25.06
C GLN A 279 14.95 9.15 -26.40
N ALA A 280 13.95 10.02 -26.38
CA ALA A 280 13.29 10.50 -27.60
C ALA A 280 14.26 11.30 -28.49
N ALA A 281 15.10 12.15 -27.91
CA ALA A 281 16.11 12.94 -28.63
C ALA A 281 17.23 12.07 -29.21
N VAL A 282 17.71 11.06 -28.47
CA VAL A 282 18.69 10.08 -28.95
C VAL A 282 18.11 9.29 -30.13
N TRP A 283 16.87 8.82 -30.01
CA TRP A 283 16.17 8.12 -31.09
C TRP A 283 16.06 9.00 -32.35
N ALA A 284 15.68 10.27 -32.21
CA ALA A 284 15.52 11.18 -33.35
C ALA A 284 16.86 11.48 -34.04
N THR A 285 17.93 11.68 -33.26
CA THR A 285 19.28 11.90 -33.77
C THR A 285 19.80 10.68 -34.57
N GLY A 286 19.41 9.47 -34.18
CA GLY A 286 19.73 8.25 -34.92
C GLY A 286 19.06 8.13 -36.29
N ILE A 287 18.04 8.93 -36.58
CA ILE A 287 17.36 8.97 -37.88
C ILE A 287 17.97 10.04 -38.77
N GLY A 288 18.12 11.26 -38.24
CA GLY A 288 18.68 12.38 -38.99
C GLY A 288 18.61 13.73 -38.26
N PRO A 289 19.40 14.72 -38.70
CA PRO A 289 19.49 16.02 -38.05
C PRO A 289 18.17 16.81 -38.09
N ASN A 290 17.43 16.79 -39.20
CA ASN A 290 16.18 17.55 -39.32
C ASN A 290 15.05 16.92 -38.49
N VAL A 291 14.99 15.59 -38.39
CA VAL A 291 14.08 14.89 -37.49
C VAL A 291 14.34 15.25 -36.02
N SER A 292 15.61 15.35 -35.62
CA SER A 292 15.99 15.76 -34.26
C SER A 292 15.54 17.18 -33.92
N VAL A 293 15.83 18.14 -34.81
CA VAL A 293 15.40 19.55 -34.65
C VAL A 293 13.88 19.67 -34.61
N MET A 294 13.18 18.95 -35.50
CA MET A 294 11.71 18.96 -35.52
C MET A 294 11.11 18.41 -34.22
N LEU A 295 11.61 17.28 -33.73
CA LEU A 295 11.12 16.69 -32.48
C LEU A 295 11.37 17.60 -31.29
N GLN A 296 12.58 18.17 -31.17
CA GLN A 296 12.90 19.11 -30.08
C GLN A 296 11.97 20.32 -30.10
N LEU A 297 11.65 20.84 -31.28
CA LEU A 297 10.78 22.00 -31.44
C LEU A 297 9.31 21.67 -31.14
N GLN A 298 8.85 20.46 -31.44
CA GLN A 298 7.52 19.99 -31.03
C GLN A 298 7.42 19.77 -29.51
N LEU A 299 8.47 19.21 -28.91
CA LEU A 299 8.54 18.98 -27.47
C LEU A 299 8.65 20.30 -26.69
N SER A 300 9.38 21.30 -27.18
CA SER A 300 9.49 22.61 -26.51
C SER A 300 8.18 23.39 -26.50
N LYS A 301 7.33 23.21 -27.52
CA LYS A 301 6.00 23.83 -27.62
C LYS A 301 4.94 23.14 -26.76
N THR A 302 5.21 21.94 -26.26
CA THR A 302 4.21 21.10 -25.63
C THR A 302 4.57 20.80 -24.17
N HIS A 303 3.68 21.15 -23.25
CA HIS A 303 3.88 20.87 -21.83
C HIS A 303 3.23 19.55 -21.44
N GLY A 304 4.00 18.64 -20.83
CA GLY A 304 3.51 17.42 -20.21
C GLY A 304 4.02 16.14 -20.85
N HIS A 305 4.29 15.17 -19.98
CA HIS A 305 4.90 13.87 -20.31
C HIS A 305 4.09 13.05 -21.32
N LEU A 306 2.77 12.98 -21.13
CA LEU A 306 1.86 12.26 -22.04
C LEU A 306 1.90 12.83 -23.47
N PHE A 307 1.90 14.15 -23.61
CA PHE A 307 1.91 14.77 -24.93
C PHE A 307 3.27 14.58 -25.63
N GLY A 308 4.37 14.67 -24.88
CA GLY A 308 5.70 14.36 -25.40
C GLY A 308 5.82 12.91 -25.91
N TYR A 309 5.28 11.94 -25.16
CA TYR A 309 5.17 10.56 -25.61
C TYR A 309 4.36 10.44 -26.92
N ARG A 310 3.17 11.06 -26.98
CA ARG A 310 2.29 11.00 -28.17
C ARG A 310 2.95 11.58 -29.42
N ILE A 311 3.68 12.68 -29.28
CA ILE A 311 4.43 13.30 -30.39
C ILE A 311 5.52 12.34 -30.89
N THR A 312 6.30 11.77 -29.96
CA THR A 312 7.37 10.83 -30.29
C THR A 312 6.82 9.60 -31.01
N GLU A 313 5.72 9.02 -30.53
CA GLU A 313 5.07 7.88 -31.16
C GLU A 313 4.45 8.21 -32.52
N ALA A 314 3.91 9.42 -32.70
CA ALA A 314 3.42 9.88 -34.00
C ALA A 314 4.55 9.90 -35.04
N MET A 315 5.73 10.42 -34.69
CA MET A 315 6.90 10.41 -35.59
C MET A 315 7.43 8.99 -35.84
N ARG A 316 7.45 8.11 -34.82
CA ARG A 316 7.80 6.69 -34.99
C ARG A 316 6.86 5.97 -35.95
N SER A 317 5.56 6.27 -35.89
CA SER A 317 4.56 5.72 -36.81
C SER A 317 4.80 6.19 -38.25
N LEU A 318 5.14 7.47 -38.45
CA LEU A 318 5.52 8.00 -39.76
C LEU A 318 6.80 7.34 -40.29
N LEU A 319 7.82 7.16 -39.45
CA LEU A 319 9.05 6.44 -39.80
C LEU A 319 8.75 5.02 -40.28
N LYS A 320 7.91 4.27 -39.55
CA LYS A 320 7.51 2.90 -39.90
C LYS A 320 6.78 2.83 -41.25
N THR A 321 6.02 3.87 -41.59
CA THR A 321 5.18 3.89 -42.80
C THR A 321 5.96 4.35 -44.03
N TYR A 322 6.85 5.33 -43.90
CA TYR A 322 7.48 6.02 -45.04
C TYR A 322 9.00 5.82 -45.13
N GLY A 323 9.64 5.29 -44.09
CA GLY A 323 11.10 5.12 -44.03
C GLY A 323 11.86 6.36 -43.56
N ALA A 324 13.15 6.17 -43.24
CA ALA A 324 14.01 7.20 -42.63
C ALA A 324 14.31 8.36 -43.59
N GLU A 325 14.74 8.05 -44.83
CA GLU A 325 15.10 9.07 -45.82
C GLU A 325 13.94 10.01 -46.13
N ARG A 326 12.75 9.43 -46.30
CA ARG A 326 11.53 10.19 -46.61
C ARG A 326 11.14 11.11 -45.46
N LEU A 327 11.20 10.61 -44.22
CA LEU A 327 10.86 11.39 -43.04
C LEU A 327 11.84 12.57 -42.85
N GLU A 328 13.13 12.32 -43.04
CA GLU A 328 14.17 13.35 -42.94
C GLU A 328 14.00 14.45 -44.01
N ALA A 329 13.70 14.09 -45.26
CA ALA A 329 13.42 15.04 -46.32
C ALA A 329 12.19 15.93 -46.02
N VAL A 330 11.10 15.33 -45.51
CA VAL A 330 9.92 16.09 -45.12
C VAL A 330 10.19 16.98 -43.92
N CYS A 331 10.98 16.53 -42.94
CA CYS A 331 11.38 17.38 -41.82
C CYS A 331 12.20 18.58 -42.29
N LYS A 332 13.12 18.41 -43.26
CA LYS A 332 13.86 19.52 -43.89
C LYS A 332 12.92 20.53 -44.52
N TYR A 333 11.99 20.07 -45.37
CA TYR A 333 11.00 20.92 -46.03
C TYR A 333 10.11 21.64 -45.01
N ALA A 334 9.58 20.92 -44.02
CA ALA A 334 8.68 21.47 -43.01
C ALA A 334 9.38 22.53 -42.14
N LEU A 335 10.65 22.33 -41.78
CA LEU A 335 11.45 23.33 -41.06
C LEU A 335 11.65 24.61 -41.88
N ALA A 336 11.95 24.48 -43.18
CA ALA A 336 12.10 25.64 -44.08
C ALA A 336 10.81 26.48 -44.16
N HIS A 337 9.64 25.82 -44.15
CA HIS A 337 8.33 26.48 -44.19
C HIS A 337 7.73 26.78 -42.79
N LYS A 338 8.50 26.61 -41.70
CA LYS A 338 8.04 26.82 -40.30
C LYS A 338 6.81 25.98 -39.91
N VAL A 339 6.59 24.85 -40.58
CA VAL A 339 5.51 23.91 -40.31
C VAL A 339 5.97 22.90 -39.28
N THR A 340 5.30 22.88 -38.12
CA THR A 340 5.80 22.15 -36.94
C THR A 340 4.77 21.21 -36.32
N GLY A 341 3.53 21.19 -36.82
CA GLY A 341 2.47 20.30 -36.33
C GLY A 341 2.61 18.87 -36.85
N SER A 342 2.36 17.88 -35.99
CA SER A 342 2.41 16.46 -36.38
C SER A 342 1.39 16.09 -37.46
N ASP A 343 0.20 16.71 -37.46
CA ASP A 343 -0.81 16.50 -38.51
C ASP A 343 -0.40 17.13 -39.85
N SER A 344 0.29 18.27 -39.80
CA SER A 344 0.83 18.92 -40.99
C SER A 344 1.93 18.06 -41.63
N LEU A 345 2.83 17.47 -40.82
CA LEU A 345 3.82 16.50 -41.31
C LEU A 345 3.16 15.28 -41.96
N ARG A 346 2.10 14.75 -41.35
CA ARG A 346 1.31 13.65 -41.94
C ARG A 346 0.68 14.07 -43.28
N SER A 347 0.16 15.29 -43.39
CA SER A 347 -0.41 15.81 -44.64
C SER A 347 0.64 16.03 -45.73
N ILE A 348 1.85 16.49 -45.38
CA ILE A 348 2.94 16.68 -46.35
C ILE A 348 3.38 15.31 -46.89
N LEU A 349 3.57 14.32 -46.01
CA LEU A 349 3.93 12.96 -46.40
C LEU A 349 2.86 12.29 -47.27
N SER A 350 1.58 12.39 -46.90
CA SER A 350 0.50 11.71 -47.62
C SER A 350 0.21 12.33 -48.99
N LYS A 351 0.25 13.66 -49.10
CA LYS A 351 0.00 14.39 -50.34
C LYS A 351 1.27 14.67 -51.16
N LYS A 352 2.44 14.24 -50.66
CA LYS A 352 3.76 14.45 -51.28
C LYS A 352 4.03 15.92 -51.65
N LEU A 353 3.60 16.85 -50.79
CA LEU A 353 3.61 18.29 -51.10
C LEU A 353 5.03 18.85 -51.32
N ASP A 354 5.99 18.30 -50.60
CA ASP A 354 7.41 18.61 -50.70
C ASP A 354 8.08 18.14 -52.00
N LEU A 355 7.39 17.31 -52.80
CA LEU A 355 7.86 16.89 -54.13
C LEU A 355 7.22 17.70 -55.27
N LEU A 356 6.26 18.58 -54.96
CA LEU A 356 5.52 19.36 -55.98
C LEU A 356 6.22 20.66 -56.37
N LEU A 357 7.19 21.12 -55.57
CA LEU A 357 7.94 22.36 -55.82
C LEU A 357 9.43 22.01 -55.91
N PRO A 358 10.11 22.28 -57.04
CA PRO A 358 11.56 22.15 -57.12
C PRO A 358 12.23 23.06 -56.09
N ASP A 359 13.33 22.60 -55.48
CA ASP A 359 14.22 23.43 -54.65
C ASP A 359 14.56 24.72 -55.42
N GLU A 360 14.27 25.90 -54.85
CA GLU A 360 14.58 27.22 -55.45
C GLU A 360 16.08 27.39 -55.76
N SER A 361 16.95 26.57 -55.16
CA SER A 361 18.38 26.49 -55.50
C SER A 361 18.69 25.86 -56.87
N SER A 362 17.67 25.43 -57.62
CA SER A 362 17.79 24.87 -58.97
C SER A 362 17.37 25.85 -60.07
N ILE A 363 17.04 27.10 -59.73
CA ILE A 363 16.76 28.13 -60.74
C ILE A 363 18.12 28.53 -61.34
N VAL A 364 18.50 27.86 -62.42
CA VAL A 364 19.49 28.41 -63.37
C VAL A 364 18.96 29.79 -63.76
N PRO A 365 19.76 30.88 -63.65
CA PRO A 365 19.32 32.18 -64.11
C PRO A 365 18.86 32.04 -65.56
N ASP A 366 17.60 32.34 -65.81
CA ASP A 366 16.97 32.28 -67.12
C ASP A 366 17.88 33.00 -68.12
N GLU A 367 18.41 32.26 -69.11
CA GLU A 367 19.11 32.90 -70.23
C GLU A 367 18.14 33.94 -70.79
N GLN A 368 18.54 35.22 -70.76
CA GLN A 368 17.72 36.31 -71.26
C GLN A 368 17.23 35.96 -72.67
N ILE A 369 15.95 35.59 -72.78
CA ILE A 369 15.31 35.29 -74.06
C ILE A 369 15.30 36.58 -74.86
N THR A 370 16.31 36.75 -75.71
CA THR A 370 16.46 37.90 -76.60
C THR A 370 15.69 37.60 -77.88
N HIS A 371 14.39 37.91 -77.86
CA HIS A 371 13.53 37.81 -79.04
C HIS A 371 13.14 39.19 -79.56
N LYS A 372 13.16 39.40 -80.88
CA LYS A 372 12.92 40.68 -81.55
C LYS A 372 11.56 41.34 -81.21
N ASN A 373 10.60 40.55 -80.73
CA ASN A 373 9.25 41.01 -80.36
C ASN A 373 9.05 41.20 -78.85
N ILE A 374 10.05 40.92 -78.01
CA ILE A 374 9.97 41.14 -76.57
C ILE A 374 10.54 42.52 -76.28
N ARG A 375 9.66 43.49 -76.07
CA ARG A 375 10.06 44.85 -75.69
C ARG A 375 10.19 44.92 -74.17
N GLY A 376 11.40 45.22 -73.69
CA GLY A 376 11.72 45.28 -72.26
C GLY A 376 11.09 46.49 -71.55
N ALA A 377 11.21 46.53 -70.23
CA ALA A 377 10.65 47.57 -69.38
C ALA A 377 11.03 49.01 -69.82
N GLY A 378 12.23 49.18 -70.40
CA GLY A 378 12.70 50.46 -70.95
C GLY A 378 11.83 51.04 -72.08
N TYR A 379 11.27 50.18 -72.93
CA TYR A 379 10.41 50.61 -74.05
C TYR A 379 9.08 51.20 -73.55
N TYR A 380 8.51 50.62 -72.49
CA TYR A 380 7.26 51.11 -71.91
C TYR A 380 7.48 52.37 -71.06
N SER A 381 8.66 52.54 -70.45
CA SER A 381 9.00 53.78 -69.78
C SER A 381 9.14 54.96 -70.74
N GLU A 382 9.72 54.75 -71.93
CA GLU A 382 9.82 55.80 -72.96
C GLU A 382 8.45 56.17 -73.57
N LEU A 383 7.55 55.19 -73.72
CA LEU A 383 6.19 55.42 -74.22
C LEU A 383 5.33 56.23 -73.25
N LEU A 384 5.60 56.11 -71.95
CA LEU A 384 4.86 56.80 -70.88
C LEU A 384 5.44 58.18 -70.55
N SER A 385 6.67 58.49 -71.00
CA SER A 385 7.32 59.78 -70.73
C SER A 385 7.19 60.82 -71.85
N ASN A 386 6.65 60.45 -73.02
CA ASN A 386 6.39 61.38 -74.12
C ASN A 386 4.88 61.57 -74.34
N PRO A 387 4.24 62.63 -73.80
CA PRO A 387 3.00 63.12 -74.37
C PRO A 387 3.34 63.82 -75.70
N SER A 388 2.95 63.21 -76.83
CA SER A 388 2.98 63.89 -78.12
C SER A 388 2.00 65.07 -78.10
N GLU A 389 2.55 66.26 -78.35
CA GLU A 389 1.83 67.42 -78.87
C GLU A 389 1.12 67.07 -80.20
N ASP A 390 -0.03 67.72 -80.38
CA ASP A 390 -0.77 68.04 -81.62
C ASP A 390 -1.47 66.92 -82.41
N GLU A 391 -2.81 66.91 -82.33
CA GLU A 391 -3.69 67.58 -83.31
C GLU A 391 -4.95 68.16 -82.64
#